data_AF-A0A0G0QZS1-F1
#
_entry.id   AF-A0A0G0QZS1-F1
#
_cell.length_a   1.000
_cell.length_b   1.000
_cell.length_c   1.000
_cell.angle_alpha   90.00
_cell.angle_beta   90.00
_cell.angle_gamma   90.00
#
_symmetry.space_group_name_H-M   'P 1'
#
loop_
_entity.id
_entity.type
_entity.pdbx_description
1 polymer ?
#
loop_
_entity_poly.entity_id
_entity_poly.type
_entity_poly.pdbx_seq_one_letter_code
_entity_poly.pdbx_strand_id
1 'polypeptide(L)'
;MMKIKQKGFTLIELLVVVAIIGLLSSIVLTSVNSARKKARDARTLEDVRQITLALNMVRDASPTYSWPGVSGWQCLKASGSCWRNSYAGNSTIGNALLPFMPEIPKTQNPNAGYYAYDSYLYNRAFPGAAGSPAGAYIIYALEGGDFSTKCNGFYAGQLETGYWYCYFWIGN
;
A
#
# COMPACT_ATOMS: atom_id res chain seq x y z
N MET A 1 -55.59 34.17 21.44
CA MET A 1 -54.95 33.25 20.47
C MET A 1 -53.80 34.00 19.81
N MET A 2 -52.56 33.77 20.24
CA MET A 2 -51.39 34.56 19.83
C MET A 2 -50.84 34.00 18.51
N LYS A 3 -51.01 34.73 17.40
CA LYS A 3 -50.44 34.34 16.10
C LYS A 3 -48.93 34.55 16.14
N ILE A 4 -48.18 33.46 16.11
CA ILE A 4 -46.72 33.50 15.91
C ILE A 4 -46.48 34.03 14.50
N LYS A 5 -45.93 35.25 14.38
CA LYS A 5 -45.50 35.79 13.08
C LYS A 5 -44.31 34.95 12.58
N GLN A 6 -44.51 34.21 11.50
CA GLN A 6 -43.40 33.55 10.81
C GLN A 6 -42.55 34.62 10.11
N LYS A 7 -41.29 34.76 10.53
CA LYS A 7 -40.30 35.59 9.84
C LYS A 7 -39.83 34.84 8.59
N GLY A 8 -39.95 35.45 7.42
CA GLY A 8 -39.40 34.92 6.18
C GLY A 8 -37.89 35.11 6.12
N PHE A 9 -37.19 34.20 5.46
CA PHE A 9 -35.75 34.32 5.18
C PHE A 9 -35.50 35.44 4.17
N THR A 10 -34.49 36.27 4.40
CA THR A 10 -34.07 37.28 3.42
C THR A 10 -33.14 36.66 2.37
N LEU A 11 -33.14 37.22 1.16
CA LEU A 11 -32.22 36.79 0.09
C LEU A 11 -30.74 36.91 0.50
N ILE A 12 -30.41 37.94 1.28
CA ILE A 12 -29.04 38.16 1.76
C ILE A 12 -28.61 37.09 2.78
N GLU A 13 -29.52 36.67 3.67
CA GLU A 13 -29.24 35.58 4.62
C GLU A 13 -28.98 34.27 3.89
N LEU A 14 -29.76 33.96 2.85
CA LEU A 14 -29.53 32.74 2.06
C LEU A 14 -28.23 32.80 1.26
N LEU A 15 -27.88 33.97 0.71
CA LEU A 15 -26.65 34.19 -0.04
C LEU A 15 -25.39 34.03 0.83
N VAL A 16 -25.40 34.58 2.05
CA VAL A 16 -24.27 34.45 2.98
C VAL A 16 -24.07 32.99 3.40
N VAL A 17 -25.15 32.23 3.60
CA VAL A 17 -25.06 30.82 4.00
C VAL A 17 -24.40 29.97 2.92
N VAL A 18 -24.82 30.09 1.65
CA VAL A 18 -24.19 29.33 0.57
C VAL A 18 -22.73 29.73 0.34
N ALA A 19 -22.38 31.00 0.56
CA ALA A 19 -21.01 31.47 0.50
C ALA A 19 -20.12 30.83 1.59
N ILE A 20 -20.62 30.76 2.83
CA ILE A 20 -19.90 30.12 3.95
C ILE A 20 -19.76 28.61 3.72
N ILE A 21 -20.83 27.93 3.30
CA ILE A 21 -20.79 26.49 2.99
C ILE A 21 -19.78 26.21 1.86
N GLY A 22 -19.78 27.04 0.80
CA GLY A 22 -18.82 26.94 -0.30
C GLY A 22 -17.38 27.06 0.18
N LEU A 23 -17.08 28.08 1.00
CA LEU A 23 -15.74 28.29 1.57
C LEU A 23 -15.29 27.09 2.41
N LEU A 24 -16.11 26.66 3.37
CA LEU A 24 -15.79 25.54 4.26
C LEU A 24 -15.63 24.22 3.49
N SER A 25 -16.49 23.94 2.51
CA SER A 25 -16.45 22.70 1.72
C SER A 25 -15.16 22.56 0.89
N SER A 26 -14.62 23.67 0.36
CA SER A 26 -13.39 23.66 -0.42
C SER A 26 -12.16 23.20 0.40
N ILE A 27 -12.06 23.65 1.65
CA ILE A 27 -10.98 23.28 2.58
C ILE A 27 -11.10 21.81 3.00
N VAL A 28 -12.33 21.34 3.24
CA VAL A 28 -12.59 19.94 3.59
C VAL A 28 -12.19 19.00 2.45
N LEU A 29 -12.47 19.34 1.19
CA LEU A 29 -12.16 18.47 0.06
C LEU A 29 -10.65 18.23 -0.11
N THR A 30 -9.82 19.27 0.01
CA THR A 30 -8.36 19.14 -0.16
C THR A 30 -7.72 18.33 0.96
N SER A 31 -8.20 18.49 2.20
CA SER A 31 -7.71 17.74 3.35
C SER A 31 -8.08 16.26 3.31
N VAL A 32 -9.30 15.91 2.89
CA VAL A 32 -9.77 14.52 2.79
C VAL A 32 -8.96 13.71 1.78
N ASN A 33 -8.58 14.31 0.65
CA ASN A 33 -7.77 13.62 -0.37
C ASN A 33 -6.37 13.25 0.16
N SER A 34 -5.73 14.13 0.94
CA SER A 34 -4.45 13.84 1.61
C SER A 34 -4.60 12.77 2.69
N ALA A 35 -5.65 12.84 3.50
CA ALA A 35 -5.93 11.84 4.54
C ALA A 35 -6.15 10.43 3.95
N ARG A 36 -6.90 10.33 2.85
CA ARG A 36 -7.12 9.05 2.14
C ARG A 36 -5.82 8.43 1.61
N LYS A 37 -4.90 9.25 1.09
CA LYS A 37 -3.56 8.77 0.65
C LYS A 37 -2.78 8.18 1.82
N LYS A 38 -2.69 8.91 2.93
CA LYS A 38 -1.99 8.43 4.15
C LYS A 38 -2.62 7.16 4.71
N ALA A 39 -3.94 7.04 4.69
CA ALA A 39 -4.64 5.83 5.15
C ALA A 39 -4.31 4.61 4.29
N ARG A 40 -4.22 4.77 2.96
CA ARG A 40 -3.79 3.70 2.05
C ARG A 40 -2.34 3.30 2.29
N ASP A 41 -1.43 4.26 2.43
CA ASP A 41 -0.03 3.97 2.76
C ASP A 41 0.09 3.20 4.08
N ALA A 42 -0.63 3.64 5.12
CA ALA A 42 -0.64 2.97 6.42
C ALA A 42 -1.16 1.54 6.33
N ARG A 43 -2.19 1.30 5.51
CA ARG A 43 -2.72 -0.04 5.25
C ARG A 43 -1.69 -0.91 4.54
N THR A 44 -1.05 -0.41 3.48
CA THR A 44 0.00 -1.15 2.76
C THR A 44 1.15 -1.52 3.69
N LEU A 45 1.58 -0.63 4.58
CA LEU A 45 2.61 -0.96 5.58
C LEU A 45 2.18 -2.08 6.52
N GLU A 46 0.93 -2.09 6.96
CA GLU A 46 0.41 -3.16 7.81
C GLU A 46 0.34 -4.49 7.04
N ASP A 47 -0.14 -4.47 5.80
CA ASP A 47 -0.17 -5.65 4.94
C ASP A 47 1.24 -6.23 4.75
N VAL A 48 2.27 -5.40 4.55
CA VAL A 48 3.68 -5.83 4.46
C VAL A 48 4.15 -6.49 5.75
N ARG A 49 3.78 -5.96 6.92
CA ARG A 49 4.12 -6.57 8.21
C ARG A 49 3.50 -7.95 8.37
N GLN A 50 2.21 -8.09 8.02
CA GLN A 50 1.50 -9.36 8.07
C GLN A 50 2.12 -10.38 7.10
N ILE A 51 2.46 -9.95 5.89
CA ILE A 51 3.14 -10.81 4.89
C ILE A 51 4.50 -11.26 5.40
N THR A 52 5.29 -10.33 5.95
CA THR A 52 6.62 -10.62 6.50
C THR A 52 6.53 -11.63 7.64
N LEU A 53 5.56 -11.47 8.55
CA LEU A 53 5.32 -12.42 9.63
C LEU A 53 4.96 -13.81 9.09
N ALA A 54 4.03 -13.89 8.14
CA ALA A 54 3.64 -15.15 7.52
C ALA A 54 4.83 -15.83 6.80
N LEU A 55 5.64 -15.07 6.07
CA LEU A 55 6.86 -15.61 5.44
C LEU A 55 7.83 -16.18 6.48
N ASN A 56 8.01 -15.51 7.62
CA ASN A 56 8.88 -16.01 8.70
C ASN A 56 8.33 -17.33 9.26
N MET A 57 7.02 -17.40 9.51
CA MET A 57 6.38 -18.63 9.97
C MET A 57 6.54 -19.78 8.96
N VAL A 58 6.44 -19.50 7.66
CA VAL A 58 6.67 -20.50 6.60
C VAL A 58 8.12 -20.99 6.61
N ARG A 59 9.09 -20.08 6.74
CA ARG A 59 10.51 -20.46 6.85
C ARG A 59 10.72 -21.36 8.06
N ASP A 60 10.17 -20.99 9.22
CA ASP A 60 10.34 -21.71 10.47
C ASP A 60 9.64 -23.08 10.44
N ALA A 61 8.56 -23.23 9.68
CA ALA A 61 7.88 -24.50 9.43
C ALA A 61 8.53 -25.35 8.33
N SER A 62 9.44 -24.80 7.53
CA SER A 62 10.12 -25.53 6.46
C SER A 62 11.19 -26.46 7.03
N PRO A 63 11.29 -27.72 6.59
CA PRO A 63 12.27 -28.68 7.11
C PRO A 63 13.73 -28.24 6.89
N THR A 64 13.97 -27.41 5.88
CA THR A 64 15.27 -26.86 5.51
C THR A 64 15.50 -25.44 6.03
N TYR A 65 14.59 -24.90 6.86
CA TYR A 65 14.63 -23.52 7.35
C TYR A 65 14.82 -22.50 6.20
N SER A 66 14.15 -22.74 5.08
CA SER A 66 14.31 -21.97 3.86
C SER A 66 13.04 -21.20 3.54
N TRP A 67 13.21 -19.98 3.06
CA TRP A 67 12.09 -19.19 2.57
C TRP A 67 11.43 -19.80 1.33
N PRO A 68 10.09 -19.68 1.18
CA PRO A 68 9.36 -20.29 0.07
C PRO A 68 9.64 -19.59 -1.27
N GLY A 69 9.39 -20.28 -2.38
CA GLY A 69 9.44 -19.70 -3.73
C GLY A 69 10.70 -20.03 -4.54
N VAL A 70 10.90 -19.31 -5.64
CA VAL A 70 12.06 -19.50 -6.55
C VAL A 70 13.09 -18.39 -6.43
N SER A 71 14.26 -18.56 -7.04
CA SER A 71 15.27 -17.50 -7.14
C SER A 71 14.78 -16.34 -8.01
N GLY A 72 15.08 -15.12 -7.59
CA GLY A 72 14.71 -13.91 -8.31
C GLY A 72 13.41 -13.28 -7.81
N TRP A 73 13.07 -12.15 -8.42
CA TRP A 73 11.85 -11.42 -8.12
C TRP A 73 10.63 -12.15 -8.67
N GLN A 74 9.62 -12.31 -7.84
CA GLN A 74 8.37 -12.97 -8.21
C GLN A 74 7.19 -12.32 -7.49
N CYS A 75 5.99 -12.53 -8.01
CA CYS A 75 4.80 -12.02 -7.35
C CYS A 75 4.43 -12.86 -6.14
N LEU A 76 4.01 -12.20 -5.07
CA LEU A 76 3.43 -12.86 -3.92
C LEU A 76 1.97 -13.27 -4.19
N LYS A 77 1.75 -14.15 -5.17
CA LYS A 77 0.45 -14.74 -5.49
C LYS A 77 0.60 -16.08 -6.18
N ALA A 78 -0.42 -16.92 -6.09
CA ALA A 78 -0.36 -18.27 -6.65
C ALA A 78 -0.35 -18.32 -8.19
N SER A 79 -0.97 -17.33 -8.86
CA SER A 79 -1.10 -17.32 -10.33
C SER A 79 -1.27 -15.89 -10.88
N GLY A 80 -1.18 -15.74 -12.21
CA GLY A 80 -1.26 -14.45 -12.91
C GLY A 80 0.07 -13.67 -12.86
N SER A 81 0.02 -12.39 -13.20
CA SER A 81 1.22 -11.52 -13.20
C SER A 81 1.00 -10.27 -12.37
N CYS A 82 2.06 -9.73 -11.78
CA CYS A 82 2.04 -8.48 -11.03
C CYS A 82 3.08 -7.52 -11.57
N TRP A 83 3.04 -6.29 -11.06
CA TRP A 83 4.05 -5.26 -11.34
C TRP A 83 4.29 -5.10 -12.85
N ARG A 84 3.30 -4.50 -13.52
CA ARG A 84 3.22 -4.34 -14.98
C ARG A 84 3.24 -5.63 -15.80
N ASN A 85 2.75 -6.71 -15.23
CA ASN A 85 2.82 -8.04 -15.84
C ASN A 85 4.26 -8.51 -16.12
N SER A 86 5.26 -7.89 -15.49
CA SER A 86 6.68 -8.23 -15.70
C SER A 86 7.10 -9.43 -14.86
N TYR A 87 6.37 -9.73 -13.80
CA TYR A 87 6.67 -10.83 -12.90
C TYR A 87 5.49 -11.79 -12.83
N ALA A 88 5.79 -13.09 -12.81
CA ALA A 88 4.80 -14.14 -12.70
C ALA A 88 4.51 -14.46 -11.23
N GLY A 89 3.26 -14.84 -10.96
CA GLY A 89 2.85 -15.53 -9.75
C GLY A 89 3.51 -16.89 -9.65
N ASN A 90 3.70 -17.32 -8.40
CA ASN A 90 4.27 -18.61 -8.08
C ASN A 90 3.36 -19.36 -7.12
N SER A 91 2.77 -20.45 -7.59
CA SER A 91 1.92 -21.34 -6.80
C SER A 91 2.64 -21.92 -5.58
N THR A 92 3.97 -22.08 -5.64
CA THR A 92 4.79 -22.53 -4.51
C THR A 92 4.68 -21.57 -3.33
N ILE A 93 4.80 -20.26 -3.56
CA ILE A 93 4.67 -19.25 -2.49
C ILE A 93 3.23 -19.15 -2.04
N GLY A 94 2.31 -19.05 -3.00
CA GLY A 94 0.88 -18.95 -2.70
C GLY A 94 0.44 -20.08 -1.77
N ASN A 95 0.73 -21.32 -2.15
CA ASN A 95 0.38 -22.51 -1.36
C ASN A 95 1.12 -22.59 -0.02
N ALA A 96 2.38 -22.16 0.04
CA ALA A 96 3.14 -22.15 1.28
C ALA A 96 2.59 -21.12 2.29
N LEU A 97 2.06 -19.99 1.81
CA LEU A 97 1.48 -18.95 2.67
C LEU A 97 0.06 -19.29 3.14
N LEU A 98 -0.73 -20.07 2.38
CA LEU A 98 -2.13 -20.38 2.71
C LEU A 98 -2.40 -20.77 4.17
N PRO A 99 -1.57 -21.60 4.85
CA PRO A 99 -1.82 -21.97 6.24
C PRO A 99 -1.66 -20.82 7.24
N PHE A 100 -0.88 -19.79 6.89
CA PHE A 100 -0.53 -18.66 7.76
C PHE A 100 -1.22 -17.36 7.33
N MET A 101 -1.62 -17.28 6.06
CA MET A 101 -2.26 -16.14 5.42
C MET A 101 -3.19 -16.66 4.31
N PRO A 102 -4.50 -16.80 4.59
CA PRO A 102 -5.47 -17.36 3.65
C PRO A 102 -5.66 -16.52 2.37
N GLU A 103 -5.53 -15.20 2.50
CA GLU A 103 -5.57 -14.27 1.38
C GLU A 103 -4.43 -13.27 1.51
N ILE A 104 -3.64 -13.14 0.45
CA ILE A 104 -2.60 -12.12 0.36
C ILE A 104 -3.32 -10.79 0.12
N PRO A 105 -3.13 -9.78 0.99
CA PRO A 105 -3.75 -8.48 0.80
C PRO A 105 -3.45 -7.94 -0.60
N LYS A 106 -4.44 -7.28 -1.20
CA LYS A 106 -4.24 -6.50 -2.40
C LYS A 106 -4.06 -5.05 -2.01
N THR A 107 -3.11 -4.39 -2.63
CA THR A 107 -2.93 -2.95 -2.47
C THR A 107 -4.20 -2.21 -2.88
N GLN A 108 -4.76 -1.41 -1.96
CA GLN A 108 -6.07 -0.76 -2.13
C GLN A 108 -6.01 0.56 -2.90
N ASN A 109 -5.28 0.62 -4.03
CA ASN A 109 -5.25 1.84 -4.84
C ASN A 109 -6.02 1.67 -6.17
N PRO A 110 -7.24 2.22 -6.29
CA PRO A 110 -8.03 2.16 -7.52
C PRO A 110 -7.52 3.09 -8.64
N ASN A 111 -6.59 4.01 -8.36
CA ASN A 111 -6.15 5.08 -9.29
C ASN A 111 -4.71 4.95 -9.78
N ALA A 112 -3.99 3.93 -9.36
CA ALA A 112 -2.65 3.70 -9.87
C ALA A 112 -2.71 2.75 -11.06
N GLY A 113 -1.95 3.07 -12.09
CA GLY A 113 -1.80 2.19 -13.24
C GLY A 113 -1.12 0.86 -12.89
N TYR A 114 -0.41 0.30 -13.87
CA TYR A 114 0.20 -1.02 -13.85
C TYR A 114 1.07 -1.42 -12.63
N TYR A 115 1.44 -0.48 -11.75
CA TYR A 115 2.34 -0.68 -10.62
C TYR A 115 1.68 -0.93 -9.27
N ALA A 116 0.39 -0.66 -9.10
CA ALA A 116 -0.28 -0.75 -7.78
C ALA A 116 -1.41 -1.77 -7.70
N TYR A 117 -1.65 -2.55 -8.75
CA TYR A 117 -2.46 -3.76 -8.66
C TYR A 117 -1.52 -4.91 -8.27
N ASP A 118 -1.81 -5.60 -7.16
CA ASP A 118 -1.04 -6.74 -6.64
C ASP A 118 0.47 -6.47 -6.47
N SER A 119 0.85 -5.30 -5.96
CA SER A 119 2.22 -4.77 -6.11
C SER A 119 3.30 -5.40 -5.21
N TYR A 120 3.01 -6.49 -4.51
CA TYR A 120 4.00 -7.13 -3.63
C TYR A 120 4.92 -8.04 -4.45
N LEU A 121 6.15 -7.57 -4.68
CA LEU A 121 7.21 -8.41 -5.21
C LEU A 121 8.02 -8.99 -4.08
N TYR A 122 8.44 -10.23 -4.25
CA TYR A 122 9.19 -10.95 -3.26
C TYR A 122 10.39 -11.62 -3.91
N ASN A 123 11.51 -11.65 -3.19
CA ASN A 123 12.68 -12.41 -3.55
C ASN A 123 13.20 -13.11 -2.31
N ARG A 124 13.33 -14.45 -2.38
CA ARG A 124 13.76 -15.26 -1.24
C ARG A 124 15.25 -15.14 -0.91
N ALA A 125 16.06 -14.72 -1.87
CA ALA A 125 17.52 -14.71 -1.78
C ALA A 125 18.08 -13.65 -2.74
N PHE A 126 17.79 -12.39 -2.46
CA PHE A 126 18.41 -11.28 -3.17
C PHE A 126 19.90 -11.24 -2.77
N PRO A 127 20.84 -11.20 -3.73
CA PRO A 127 22.28 -11.25 -3.47
C PRO A 127 22.82 -10.03 -2.69
N GLY A 128 21.97 -9.04 -2.40
CA GLY A 128 22.37 -7.74 -1.88
C GLY A 128 22.72 -6.77 -3.01
N ALA A 129 22.51 -5.49 -2.76
CA ALA A 129 22.96 -4.38 -3.62
C ALA A 129 23.78 -3.42 -2.74
N ALA A 130 24.41 -2.39 -3.32
CA ALA A 130 25.29 -1.48 -2.59
C ALA A 130 24.63 -0.92 -1.31
N GLY A 131 25.06 -1.46 -0.16
CA GLY A 131 24.59 -1.12 1.18
C GLY A 131 23.36 -1.90 1.71
N SER A 132 22.80 -2.85 0.96
CA SER A 132 21.72 -3.74 1.43
C SER A 132 22.27 -5.15 1.71
N PRO A 133 21.95 -5.77 2.86
CA PRO A 133 22.38 -7.15 3.14
C PRO A 133 21.78 -8.14 2.13
N ALA A 134 22.45 -9.28 1.93
CA ALA A 134 21.82 -10.39 1.21
C ALA A 134 20.66 -10.97 2.04
N GLY A 135 19.68 -11.58 1.37
CA GLY A 135 18.59 -12.28 2.03
C GLY A 135 17.24 -12.13 1.34
N ALA A 136 16.17 -12.43 2.06
CA ALA A 136 14.80 -12.27 1.62
C ALA A 136 14.36 -10.80 1.67
N TYR A 137 13.67 -10.36 0.61
CA TYR A 137 13.14 -9.01 0.48
C TYR A 137 11.71 -9.02 -0.03
N ILE A 138 10.94 -8.02 0.38
CA ILE A 138 9.67 -7.64 -0.22
C ILE A 138 9.75 -6.22 -0.77
N ILE A 139 9.14 -5.97 -1.92
CA ILE A 139 8.94 -4.64 -2.48
C ILE A 139 7.45 -4.33 -2.46
N TYR A 140 7.13 -3.09 -2.11
CA TYR A 140 5.77 -2.56 -2.14
C TYR A 140 5.79 -1.10 -2.58
N ALA A 141 4.65 -0.62 -3.09
CA ALA A 141 4.50 0.76 -3.57
C ALA A 141 3.71 1.62 -2.58
N LEU A 142 4.09 2.90 -2.45
CA LEU A 142 3.44 3.92 -1.63
C LEU A 142 3.12 5.19 -2.46
N GLU A 143 2.13 5.96 -2.00
CA GLU A 143 1.64 7.17 -2.67
C GLU A 143 2.26 8.47 -2.15
N GLY A 144 2.96 9.21 -3.01
CA GLY A 144 3.48 10.57 -2.79
C GLY A 144 4.52 10.72 -1.68
N GLY A 145 5.19 11.87 -1.60
CA GLY A 145 6.11 12.26 -0.52
C GLY A 145 7.61 12.12 -0.82
N ASP A 146 8.44 12.60 0.12
CA ASP A 146 9.91 12.53 0.09
C ASP A 146 10.43 11.18 0.63
N PHE A 147 11.38 10.59 -0.11
CA PHE A 147 11.88 9.22 0.05
C PHE A 147 12.37 8.89 1.47
N SER A 148 13.05 9.84 2.13
CA SER A 148 13.84 9.54 3.33
C SER A 148 12.99 9.27 4.57
N THR A 149 11.70 9.66 4.54
CA THR A 149 10.82 9.57 5.70
C THR A 149 9.78 8.46 5.59
N LYS A 150 9.41 8.04 4.37
CA LYS A 150 8.32 7.08 4.17
C LYS A 150 8.74 5.62 4.20
N CYS A 151 9.93 5.29 3.69
CA CYS A 151 10.41 3.91 3.67
C CYS A 151 11.16 3.50 4.95
N ASN A 152 11.05 4.23 6.08
CA ASN A 152 11.67 3.89 7.38
C ASN A 152 13.12 3.37 7.30
N GLY A 153 13.96 3.94 6.42
CA GLY A 153 15.38 3.58 6.27
C GLY A 153 15.70 2.47 5.26
N PHE A 154 14.73 1.96 4.50
CA PHE A 154 14.99 1.00 3.43
C PHE A 154 15.23 1.66 2.06
N TYR A 155 15.92 0.95 1.16
CA TYR A 155 16.16 1.36 -0.23
C TYR A 155 14.84 1.72 -0.92
N ALA A 156 14.84 2.79 -1.70
CA ALA A 156 13.67 3.27 -2.40
C ALA A 156 14.02 3.81 -3.78
N GLY A 157 13.08 3.72 -4.71
CA GLY A 157 13.18 4.33 -6.04
C GLY A 157 11.85 4.89 -6.51
N GLN A 158 11.88 5.71 -7.56
CA GLN A 158 10.68 6.26 -8.18
C GLN A 158 10.15 5.32 -9.25
N LEU A 159 8.84 5.05 -9.25
CA LEU A 159 8.19 4.34 -10.37
C LEU A 159 7.73 5.34 -11.41
N GLU A 160 6.93 6.33 -10.98
CA GLU A 160 6.30 7.35 -11.81
C GLU A 160 6.05 8.62 -10.98
N THR A 161 5.53 9.69 -11.60
CA THR A 161 5.21 10.92 -10.88
C THR A 161 4.18 10.66 -9.77
N GLY A 162 4.63 10.78 -8.51
CA GLY A 162 3.77 10.59 -7.34
C GLY A 162 3.72 9.16 -6.78
N TYR A 163 4.47 8.21 -7.33
CA TYR A 163 4.56 6.83 -6.82
C TYR A 163 6.00 6.39 -6.57
N TRP A 164 6.20 5.74 -5.44
CA TRP A 164 7.50 5.26 -4.98
C TRP A 164 7.40 3.80 -4.60
N TYR A 165 8.50 3.09 -4.70
CA TYR A 165 8.62 1.74 -4.16
C TYR A 165 9.67 1.68 -3.08
N CYS A 166 9.38 0.90 -2.05
CA CYS A 166 10.28 0.61 -0.95
C CYS A 166 10.67 -0.87 -1.02
N TYR A 167 11.95 -1.15 -0.81
CA TYR A 167 12.40 -2.49 -0.44
C TYR A 167 12.19 -2.67 1.06
N PHE A 168 12.02 -3.91 1.53
CA PHE A 168 12.02 -4.23 2.95
C PHE A 168 12.77 -5.53 3.13
N TRP A 169 13.85 -5.47 3.90
CA TRP A 169 14.65 -6.63 4.22
C TRP A 169 13.94 -7.46 5.30
N ILE A 170 13.71 -8.73 5.00
CA ILE A 170 12.99 -9.65 5.87
C ILE A 170 13.98 -10.39 6.78
N GLY A 171 15.12 -10.80 6.24
CA GLY A 171 16.10 -11.64 6.93
C GLY A 171 16.97 -12.40 5.95
N ASN A 172 18.02 -13.05 6.45
CA ASN A 172 18.78 -14.06 5.69
C ASN A 172 18.25 -15.44 6.03
#